data_AF-A0A951MQI1-F1
#
_entry.id   AF-A0A951MQI1-F1
#
_cell.length_a   1.000
_cell.length_b   1.000
_cell.length_c   1.000
_cell.angle_alpha   90.00
_cell.angle_beta   90.00
_cell.angle_gamma   90.00
#
_symmetry.space_group_name_H-M   'P 1'
#
loop_
_entity.id
_entity.type
_entity.pdbx_description
1 polymer ?
#
loop_
_entity_poly.entity_id
_entity_poly.type
_entity_poly.pdbx_seq_one_letter_code
_entity_poly.pdbx_strand_id
1 'polypeptide(L)'
;MAERDLIEAVKRAGKPLRDDADLDPLLERIGDARVVLLGEASHGTHEYYTWRDRLSRRLITEKGFGFIAVEGDWPDCYLVNRWIKGHDGDGGAREMLHAFERWPTWMWANHEVAQLAEWLRDHNRALPDDGRVGFYGLDVYSLWDSMDVVTRYLEKVDPEAAKRARGAYGCFDPYEEDVQDYAMATALVPTSCEEEVVRILMDLRAKGPDYHEEGREAYFNAEQNALVARNAERYYRAMIRGGAPSWNVRDTHMIETLERLLRHHGPESRAIVWEHNTHVGDARATDMARAGMVNVGSLARERWGGDVVIAGFSSHRGSVIAGSEWGAPMQRMPVPEAREGS
;
A
#
# COMPACT_ATOMS: atom_id res chain seq x y z
N MET A 1 17.24 35.74 -6.57
CA MET A 1 15.83 36.16 -6.43
C MET A 1 15.65 36.64 -5.01
N ALA A 2 15.05 37.81 -4.77
CA ALA A 2 14.73 38.18 -3.40
C ALA A 2 13.63 37.22 -2.90
N GLU A 3 13.66 36.82 -1.62
CA GLU A 3 12.67 35.92 -1.00
C GLU A 3 11.22 36.35 -1.28
N ARG A 4 10.99 37.67 -1.27
CA ARG A 4 9.70 38.28 -1.61
C ARG A 4 9.23 37.95 -3.03
N ASP A 5 10.14 37.89 -4.00
CA ASP A 5 9.80 37.55 -5.39
C ASP A 5 9.38 36.08 -5.50
N LEU A 6 10.01 35.19 -4.73
CA LEU A 6 9.64 33.77 -4.67
C LEU A 6 8.24 33.59 -4.07
N ILE A 7 7.96 34.26 -2.95
CA ILE A 7 6.65 34.21 -2.29
C ILE A 7 5.54 34.68 -3.23
N GLU A 8 5.74 35.80 -3.92
CA GLU A 8 4.74 36.30 -4.87
C GLU A 8 4.59 35.39 -6.10
N ALA A 9 5.67 34.78 -6.57
CA ALA A 9 5.60 33.77 -7.63
C ALA A 9 4.78 32.54 -7.20
N VAL A 10 5.00 32.03 -5.98
CA VAL A 10 4.23 30.90 -5.43
C VAL A 10 2.76 31.28 -5.25
N LYS A 11 2.45 32.46 -4.71
CA LYS A 11 1.05 32.92 -4.58
C LYS A 11 0.34 33.06 -5.92
N ARG A 12 1.05 33.54 -6.95
CA ARG A 12 0.48 33.71 -8.29
C ARG A 12 0.26 32.37 -9.01
N ALA A 13 1.14 31.40 -8.77
CA ALA A 13 1.03 30.05 -9.35
C ALA A 13 0.07 29.14 -8.57
N GLY A 14 -0.03 29.36 -7.25
CA GLY A 14 -0.87 28.59 -6.35
C GLY A 14 -2.35 28.84 -6.59
N LYS A 15 -3.14 27.78 -6.56
CA LYS A 15 -4.60 27.85 -6.58
C LYS A 15 -5.12 27.44 -5.20
N PRO A 16 -6.05 28.19 -4.59
CA PRO A 16 -6.65 27.79 -3.34
C PRO A 16 -7.45 26.49 -3.54
N LEU A 17 -7.51 25.67 -2.49
CA LEU A 17 -8.27 24.42 -2.47
C LEU A 17 -9.35 24.55 -1.41
N ARG A 18 -10.61 24.74 -1.82
CA ARG A 18 -11.77 25.01 -0.95
C ARG A 18 -12.89 24.01 -1.17
N ASP A 19 -13.12 23.64 -2.42
CA ASP A 19 -14.12 22.66 -2.81
C ASP A 19 -13.59 21.71 -3.89
N ASP A 20 -14.45 20.82 -4.37
CA ASP A 20 -14.06 19.78 -5.31
C ASP A 20 -13.70 20.34 -6.69
N ALA A 21 -14.25 21.48 -7.11
CA ALA A 21 -13.95 22.09 -8.41
C ALA A 21 -12.52 22.65 -8.47
N ASP A 22 -11.95 23.02 -7.31
CA ASP A 22 -10.55 23.45 -7.24
C ASP A 22 -9.56 22.31 -7.59
N LEU A 23 -10.02 21.05 -7.67
CA LEU A 23 -9.24 19.91 -8.17
C LEU A 23 -9.19 19.82 -9.71
N ASP A 24 -10.03 20.57 -10.44
CA ASP A 24 -10.10 20.53 -11.91
C ASP A 24 -8.72 20.70 -12.58
N PRO A 25 -7.88 21.67 -12.19
CA PRO A 25 -6.57 21.85 -12.82
C PRO A 25 -5.63 20.66 -12.58
N LEU A 26 -5.79 19.96 -11.46
CA LEU A 26 -5.03 18.74 -11.17
C LEU A 26 -5.55 17.56 -12.01
N LEU A 27 -6.87 17.43 -12.17
CA LEU A 27 -7.48 16.42 -13.04
C LEU A 27 -7.11 16.63 -14.52
N GLU A 28 -7.07 17.87 -14.99
CA GLU A 28 -6.58 18.22 -16.32
C GLU A 28 -5.11 17.78 -16.48
N ARG A 29 -4.26 18.08 -15.48
CA ARG A 29 -2.86 17.65 -15.48
C ARG A 29 -2.69 16.13 -15.43
N ILE A 30 -3.55 15.44 -14.68
CA ILE A 30 -3.58 13.97 -14.62
C ILE A 30 -3.89 13.40 -16.00
N GLY A 31 -4.79 14.04 -16.76
CA GLY A 31 -5.06 13.67 -18.15
C GLY A 31 -5.43 12.19 -18.26
N ASP A 32 -4.65 11.47 -19.07
CA ASP A 32 -4.77 10.02 -19.31
C ASP A 32 -3.74 9.18 -18.56
N ALA A 33 -3.07 9.74 -17.55
CA ALA A 33 -2.10 9.02 -16.75
C ALA A 33 -2.71 7.73 -16.19
N ARG A 34 -1.94 6.65 -16.30
CA ARG A 34 -2.33 5.32 -15.84
C ARG A 34 -2.19 5.17 -14.34
N VAL A 35 -1.19 5.83 -13.74
CA VAL A 35 -0.89 5.72 -12.31
C VAL A 35 -0.82 7.10 -11.70
N VAL A 36 -1.60 7.32 -10.63
CA VAL A 36 -1.58 8.56 -9.85
C VAL A 36 -1.12 8.24 -8.43
N LEU A 37 0.05 8.75 -8.05
CA LEU A 37 0.64 8.58 -6.73
C LEU A 37 0.30 9.80 -5.87
N LEU A 38 -0.45 9.58 -4.80
CA LEU A 38 -0.94 10.58 -3.84
C LEU A 38 -0.16 10.43 -2.53
N GLY A 39 0.66 11.44 -2.25
CA GLY A 39 1.54 11.46 -1.09
C GLY A 39 0.86 11.95 0.19
N GLU A 40 1.60 11.89 1.28
CA GLU A 40 1.32 12.65 2.50
C GLU A 40 2.61 12.98 3.26
N ALA A 41 2.66 14.11 3.95
CA ALA A 41 3.82 14.49 4.78
C ALA A 41 3.75 13.94 6.21
N SER A 42 2.62 13.34 6.59
CA SER A 42 2.41 12.63 7.84
C SER A 42 1.16 11.75 7.75
N HIS A 43 1.13 10.63 8.46
CA HIS A 43 0.01 9.69 8.46
C HIS A 43 -1.16 10.08 9.38
N GLY A 44 -1.13 11.23 10.05
CA GLY A 44 -2.13 11.61 11.05
C GLY A 44 -2.71 13.01 10.84
N THR A 45 -2.75 13.48 9.60
CA THR A 45 -3.34 14.77 9.23
C THR A 45 -4.66 14.56 8.50
N HIS A 46 -5.77 14.94 9.14
CA HIS A 46 -7.13 14.85 8.61
C HIS A 46 -7.27 15.43 7.19
N GLU A 47 -6.65 16.57 6.92
CA GLU A 47 -6.75 17.25 5.62
C GLU A 47 -6.13 16.43 4.48
N TYR A 48 -5.08 15.65 4.74
CA TYR A 48 -4.45 14.82 3.70
C TYR A 48 -5.37 13.68 3.29
N TYR A 49 -5.99 12.97 4.26
CA TYR A 49 -6.99 11.94 3.94
C TYR A 49 -8.21 12.52 3.23
N THR A 50 -8.73 13.66 3.70
CA THR A 50 -9.91 14.31 3.11
C THR A 50 -9.71 14.65 1.63
N TRP A 51 -8.54 15.22 1.28
CA TRP A 51 -8.25 15.60 -0.10
C TRP A 51 -7.87 14.41 -0.97
N ARG A 52 -7.15 13.41 -0.42
CA ARG A 52 -6.90 12.14 -1.13
C ARG A 52 -8.20 11.42 -1.45
N ASP A 53 -9.15 11.39 -0.50
CA ASP A 53 -10.49 10.82 -0.68
C ASP A 53 -11.25 11.54 -1.80
N ARG A 54 -11.45 12.86 -1.68
CA ARG A 54 -12.13 13.67 -2.70
C ARG A 54 -11.54 13.50 -4.09
N LEU A 55 -10.22 13.59 -4.21
CA LEU A 55 -9.53 13.38 -5.49
C LEU A 55 -9.75 11.96 -6.01
N SER A 56 -9.68 10.94 -5.14
CA SER A 56 -9.86 9.55 -5.55
C SER A 56 -11.27 9.27 -6.07
N ARG A 57 -12.30 9.81 -5.40
CA ARG A 57 -13.69 9.72 -5.88
C ARG A 57 -13.85 10.32 -7.27
N ARG A 58 -13.25 11.48 -7.53
CA ARG A 58 -13.27 12.12 -8.87
C ARG A 58 -12.47 11.31 -9.90
N LEU A 59 -11.31 10.78 -9.55
CA LEU A 59 -10.53 9.91 -10.44
C LEU A 59 -11.30 8.65 -10.82
N ILE A 60 -12.00 8.03 -9.88
CA ILE A 60 -12.85 6.85 -10.13
C ILE A 60 -14.02 7.24 -11.05
N THR A 61 -14.79 8.25 -10.67
CA THR A 61 -16.06 8.58 -11.35
C THR A 61 -15.88 9.30 -12.70
N GLU A 62 -14.83 10.11 -12.85
CA GLU A 62 -14.62 10.95 -14.05
C GLU A 62 -13.53 10.41 -14.98
N LYS A 63 -12.59 9.61 -14.47
CA LYS A 63 -11.42 9.13 -15.24
C LYS A 63 -11.26 7.62 -15.27
N GLY A 64 -12.20 6.86 -14.70
CA GLY A 64 -12.25 5.40 -14.80
C GLY A 64 -11.11 4.69 -14.07
N PHE A 65 -10.61 5.26 -12.97
CA PHE A 65 -9.64 4.56 -12.12
C PHE A 65 -10.29 3.35 -11.45
N GLY A 66 -9.65 2.19 -11.58
CA GLY A 66 -10.25 0.89 -11.23
C GLY A 66 -9.90 0.38 -9.84
N PHE A 67 -8.86 0.94 -9.20
CA PHE A 67 -8.52 0.57 -7.83
C PHE A 67 -7.68 1.63 -7.11
N ILE A 68 -7.78 1.59 -5.78
CA ILE A 68 -6.90 2.31 -4.86
C ILE A 68 -5.95 1.28 -4.24
N ALA A 69 -4.65 1.56 -4.23
CA ALA A 69 -3.63 0.77 -3.56
C ALA A 69 -2.94 1.63 -2.48
N VAL A 70 -2.73 1.10 -1.29
CA VAL A 70 -2.28 1.88 -0.13
C VAL A 70 -1.02 1.29 0.51
N GLU A 71 -0.25 2.12 1.22
CA GLU A 71 0.88 1.72 2.07
C GLU A 71 0.40 0.91 3.29
N GLY A 72 -0.07 -0.32 3.07
CA GLY A 72 -0.56 -1.19 4.13
C GLY A 72 -0.55 -2.67 3.79
N ASP A 73 -0.87 -3.45 4.83
CA ASP A 73 -1.39 -4.83 4.85
C ASP A 73 -2.04 -5.31 3.56
N TRP A 74 -1.40 -6.18 2.76
CA TRP A 74 -2.11 -6.94 1.74
C TRP A 74 -3.31 -7.72 2.33
N PRO A 75 -3.17 -8.60 3.35
CA PRO A 75 -4.30 -9.32 3.96
C PRO A 75 -5.41 -8.37 4.46
N ASP A 76 -5.05 -7.37 5.25
CA ASP A 76 -6.00 -6.43 5.86
C ASP A 76 -6.77 -5.63 4.81
N CYS A 77 -6.06 -5.07 3.82
CA CYS A 77 -6.70 -4.35 2.73
C CYS A 77 -7.56 -5.28 1.87
N TYR A 78 -7.19 -6.56 1.72
CA TYR A 78 -8.00 -7.52 0.98
C TYR A 78 -9.30 -7.88 1.71
N LEU A 79 -9.33 -7.89 3.04
CA LEU A 79 -10.58 -8.01 3.80
C LEU A 79 -11.50 -6.80 3.53
N VAL A 80 -10.94 -5.59 3.52
CA VAL A 80 -11.70 -4.38 3.14
C VAL A 80 -12.17 -4.48 1.68
N ASN A 81 -11.32 -4.93 0.76
CA ASN A 81 -11.65 -5.13 -0.65
C ASN A 81 -12.87 -6.03 -0.85
N ARG A 82 -12.88 -7.19 -0.19
CA ARG A 82 -14.00 -8.13 -0.29
C ARG A 82 -15.29 -7.52 0.26
N TRP A 83 -15.20 -6.79 1.37
CA TRP A 83 -16.34 -6.10 1.97
C TRP A 83 -16.90 -4.97 1.07
N ILE A 84 -16.05 -4.11 0.52
CA ILE A 84 -16.50 -3.06 -0.42
C ILE A 84 -17.06 -3.64 -1.72
N LYS A 85 -16.63 -4.85 -2.11
CA LYS A 85 -17.18 -5.57 -3.26
C LYS A 85 -18.43 -6.38 -2.92
N GLY A 86 -18.89 -6.39 -1.67
CA GLY A 86 -20.11 -7.09 -1.25
C GLY A 86 -19.98 -8.60 -1.15
N HIS A 87 -18.76 -9.13 -1.02
CA HIS A 87 -18.51 -10.57 -0.85
C HIS A 87 -18.58 -11.03 0.60
N ASP A 88 -18.57 -10.10 1.55
CA ASP A 88 -18.65 -10.36 2.99
C ASP A 88 -19.90 -9.67 3.60
N GLY A 89 -20.12 -9.86 4.91
CA GLY A 89 -21.37 -9.47 5.59
C GLY A 89 -21.68 -7.97 5.64
N ASP A 90 -22.86 -7.65 6.20
CA ASP A 90 -23.40 -6.28 6.27
C ASP A 90 -22.84 -5.40 7.39
N GLY A 91 -21.72 -5.79 8.00
CA GLY A 91 -20.99 -4.97 8.98
C GLY A 91 -20.63 -3.59 8.43
N GLY A 92 -20.39 -2.63 9.33
CA GLY A 92 -20.00 -1.26 8.96
C GLY A 92 -18.50 -1.12 8.67
N ALA A 93 -18.09 -0.06 7.98
CA ALA A 93 -16.67 0.13 7.63
C ALA A 93 -15.76 0.17 8.87
N ARG A 94 -16.21 0.79 9.97
CA ARG A 94 -15.42 0.85 11.20
C ARG A 94 -15.07 -0.53 11.76
N GLU A 95 -16.03 -1.46 11.74
CA GLU A 95 -15.81 -2.84 12.17
C GLU A 95 -14.78 -3.54 11.28
N MET A 96 -14.89 -3.35 9.96
CA MET A 96 -13.95 -3.93 9.01
C MET A 96 -12.54 -3.34 9.12
N LEU A 97 -12.42 -2.05 9.39
CA LEU A 97 -11.12 -1.40 9.56
C LEU A 97 -10.43 -1.77 10.87
N HIS A 98 -11.14 -2.37 11.84
CA HIS A 98 -10.47 -2.97 13.00
C HIS A 98 -9.64 -4.20 12.63
N ALA A 99 -9.70 -4.70 11.39
CA ALA A 99 -8.78 -5.72 10.89
C ALA A 99 -7.32 -5.23 10.79
N PHE A 100 -7.08 -3.92 10.73
CA PHE A 100 -5.72 -3.37 10.76
C PHE A 100 -5.17 -3.39 12.19
N GLU A 101 -4.62 -4.53 12.62
CA GLU A 101 -4.04 -4.68 13.96
C GLU A 101 -2.56 -4.22 14.02
N ARG A 102 -1.81 -4.43 12.92
CA ARG A 102 -0.36 -4.18 12.88
C ARG A 102 0.00 -2.71 12.69
N TRP A 103 -0.87 -1.93 12.06
CA TRP A 103 -0.65 -0.51 11.83
C TRP A 103 -1.24 0.32 12.96
N PRO A 104 -0.65 1.49 13.27
CA PRO A 104 -1.30 2.41 14.18
C PRO A 104 -2.71 2.74 13.68
N THR A 105 -3.71 2.63 14.55
CA THR A 105 -5.13 2.79 14.20
C THR A 105 -5.41 4.07 13.41
N TRP A 106 -4.70 5.16 13.70
CA TRP A 106 -4.88 6.44 13.03
C TRP A 106 -4.47 6.47 11.55
N MET A 107 -3.70 5.50 11.08
CA MET A 107 -3.22 5.44 9.70
C MET A 107 -4.27 4.89 8.74
N TRP A 108 -4.83 3.70 9.02
CA TRP A 108 -5.82 3.06 8.13
C TRP A 108 -7.18 2.80 8.76
N ALA A 109 -7.28 2.81 10.10
CA ALA A 109 -8.53 2.61 10.83
C ALA A 109 -9.07 3.93 11.41
N ASN A 110 -9.04 4.99 10.59
CA ASN A 110 -9.55 6.32 10.93
C ASN A 110 -10.92 6.62 10.29
N HIS A 111 -11.48 7.79 10.61
CA HIS A 111 -12.83 8.16 10.17
C HIS A 111 -12.90 8.42 8.66
N GLU A 112 -11.83 8.96 8.09
CA GLU A 112 -11.72 9.37 6.69
C GLU A 112 -11.63 8.14 5.79
N VAL A 113 -10.83 7.14 6.16
CA VAL A 113 -10.75 5.85 5.47
C VAL A 113 -12.08 5.08 5.61
N ALA A 114 -12.75 5.15 6.76
CA ALA A 114 -14.07 4.55 6.93
C ALA A 114 -15.10 5.16 5.96
N GLN A 115 -15.11 6.49 5.82
CA GLN A 115 -16.00 7.18 4.88
C GLN A 115 -15.68 6.84 3.42
N LEU A 116 -14.40 6.73 3.05
CA LEU A 116 -14.01 6.28 1.72
C LEU A 116 -14.49 4.83 1.47
N ALA A 117 -14.29 3.92 2.43
CA ALA A 117 -14.68 2.52 2.30
C ALA A 117 -16.21 2.37 2.16
N GLU A 118 -17.00 3.12 2.94
CA GLU A 118 -18.47 3.16 2.79
C GLU A 118 -18.85 3.67 1.40
N TRP A 119 -18.24 4.77 0.95
CA TRP A 119 -18.51 5.32 -0.38
C TRP A 119 -18.14 4.32 -1.50
N LEU A 120 -17.00 3.64 -1.40
CA LEU A 120 -16.59 2.61 -2.36
C LEU A 120 -17.59 1.45 -2.38
N ARG A 121 -18.07 1.01 -1.22
CA ARG A 121 -19.08 -0.04 -1.11
C ARG A 121 -20.38 0.36 -1.80
N ASP A 122 -20.86 1.58 -1.57
CA ASP A 122 -22.07 2.10 -2.20
C ASP A 122 -21.89 2.29 -3.72
N HIS A 123 -20.73 2.78 -4.15
CA HIS A 123 -20.39 2.91 -5.56
C HIS A 123 -20.38 1.55 -6.27
N ASN A 124 -19.73 0.55 -5.65
CA ASN A 124 -19.59 -0.80 -6.19
C ASN A 124 -20.91 -1.58 -6.28
N ARG A 125 -21.92 -1.25 -5.46
CA ARG A 125 -23.26 -1.86 -5.53
C ARG A 125 -23.97 -1.60 -6.86
N ALA A 126 -23.66 -0.48 -7.53
CA ALA A 126 -24.22 -0.14 -8.83
C ALA A 126 -23.47 -0.75 -10.02
N LEU A 127 -22.32 -1.38 -9.77
CA LEU A 127 -21.42 -1.90 -10.79
C LEU A 127 -21.51 -3.44 -10.92
N PRO A 128 -21.31 -3.99 -12.13
CA PRO A 128 -21.15 -5.43 -12.30
C PRO A 128 -19.88 -5.91 -11.57
N ASP A 129 -19.85 -7.18 -11.18
CA ASP A 129 -18.76 -7.77 -10.38
C ASP A 129 -17.35 -7.51 -10.96
N ASP A 130 -17.20 -7.54 -12.29
CA ASP A 130 -15.95 -7.32 -13.00
C ASP A 130 -15.57 -5.84 -13.16
N GLY A 131 -16.51 -4.92 -12.92
CA GLY A 131 -16.31 -3.48 -12.96
C GLY A 131 -16.12 -2.82 -11.59
N ARG A 132 -16.26 -3.58 -10.49
CA ARG A 132 -16.14 -3.04 -9.13
C ARG A 132 -14.72 -2.54 -8.84
N VAL A 133 -14.66 -1.34 -8.26
CA VAL A 133 -13.43 -0.71 -7.81
C VAL A 133 -12.81 -1.51 -6.67
N GLY A 134 -11.50 -1.78 -6.76
CA GLY A 134 -10.76 -2.50 -5.73
C GLY A 134 -10.03 -1.59 -4.72
N PHE A 135 -9.68 -2.16 -3.57
CA PHE A 135 -8.87 -1.54 -2.52
C PHE A 135 -7.79 -2.52 -2.07
N TYR A 136 -6.51 -2.20 -2.22
CA TYR A 136 -5.43 -3.18 -2.02
C TYR A 136 -4.28 -2.61 -1.18
N GLY A 137 -3.58 -3.49 -0.46
CA GLY A 137 -2.34 -3.14 0.22
C GLY A 137 -1.15 -3.33 -0.72
N LEU A 138 -0.07 -2.58 -0.51
CA LEU A 138 1.18 -2.74 -1.26
C LEU A 138 2.32 -3.27 -0.39
N ASP A 139 2.22 -3.16 0.93
CA ASP A 139 3.36 -3.33 1.83
C ASP A 139 3.75 -4.80 2.08
N VAL A 140 4.98 -4.98 2.54
CA VAL A 140 5.68 -6.28 2.57
C VAL A 140 5.68 -6.95 3.95
N TYR A 141 5.20 -6.29 5.00
CA TYR A 141 5.48 -6.74 6.38
C TYR A 141 4.62 -7.92 6.87
N SER A 142 3.45 -8.18 6.28
CA SER A 142 2.50 -9.22 6.73
C SER A 142 2.96 -10.66 6.45
N LEU A 143 4.14 -11.06 6.94
CA LEU A 143 4.71 -12.39 6.72
C LEU A 143 3.76 -13.51 7.20
N TRP A 144 3.40 -13.48 8.48
CA TRP A 144 2.62 -14.54 9.13
C TRP A 144 1.20 -14.64 8.60
N ASP A 145 0.50 -13.50 8.56
CA ASP A 145 -0.87 -13.41 8.03
C ASP A 145 -0.92 -13.89 6.58
N SER A 146 0.10 -13.55 5.77
CA SER A 146 0.19 -14.03 4.39
C SER A 146 0.35 -15.55 4.30
N MET A 147 1.15 -16.15 5.18
CA MET A 147 1.33 -17.61 5.22
C MET A 147 0.03 -18.33 5.64
N ASP A 148 -0.70 -17.78 6.60
CA ASP A 148 -2.01 -18.29 7.02
C ASP A 148 -3.04 -18.18 5.89
N VAL A 149 -3.13 -17.03 5.21
CA VAL A 149 -4.05 -16.83 4.07
C VAL A 149 -3.76 -17.83 2.94
N VAL A 150 -2.48 -18.05 2.60
CA VAL A 150 -2.09 -19.07 1.62
C VAL A 150 -2.54 -20.46 2.04
N THR A 151 -2.30 -20.81 3.31
CA THR A 151 -2.65 -22.13 3.84
C THR A 151 -4.17 -22.35 3.81
N ARG A 152 -4.96 -21.40 4.29
CA ARG A 152 -6.43 -21.46 4.28
C ARG A 152 -7.03 -21.54 2.88
N TYR A 153 -6.41 -20.85 1.92
CA TYR A 153 -6.81 -20.96 0.52
C TYR A 153 -6.59 -22.39 0.00
N LEU A 154 -5.39 -22.93 0.21
CA LEU A 154 -5.04 -24.28 -0.23
C LEU A 154 -5.89 -25.35 0.46
N GLU A 155 -6.30 -25.17 1.72
CA GLU A 155 -7.18 -26.12 2.40
C GLU A 155 -8.50 -26.36 1.68
N LYS A 156 -9.00 -25.34 0.98
CA LYS A 156 -10.24 -25.42 0.21
C LYS A 156 -10.04 -26.09 -1.15
N VAL A 157 -8.96 -25.77 -1.85
CA VAL A 157 -8.78 -26.13 -3.27
C VAL A 157 -7.79 -27.28 -3.53
N ASP A 158 -6.80 -27.49 -2.66
CA ASP A 158 -5.86 -28.62 -2.70
C ASP A 158 -5.34 -28.93 -1.28
N PRO A 159 -6.06 -29.78 -0.51
CA PRO A 159 -5.69 -30.14 0.86
C PRO A 159 -4.30 -30.79 0.99
N GLU A 160 -3.78 -31.43 -0.06
CA GLU A 160 -2.43 -32.00 -0.05
C GLU A 160 -1.36 -30.91 -0.24
N ALA A 161 -1.63 -29.90 -1.07
CA ALA A 161 -0.79 -28.70 -1.12
C ALA A 161 -0.82 -27.93 0.20
N ALA A 162 -1.97 -27.84 0.88
CA ALA A 162 -2.07 -27.20 2.19
C ALA A 162 -1.18 -27.88 3.23
N LYS A 163 -1.13 -29.23 3.24
CA LYS A 163 -0.20 -29.98 4.11
C LYS A 163 1.26 -29.67 3.80
N ARG A 164 1.64 -29.56 2.52
CA ARG A 164 3.00 -29.18 2.12
C ARG A 164 3.33 -27.75 2.52
N ALA A 165 2.38 -26.81 2.37
CA ALA A 165 2.52 -25.43 2.81
C ALA A 165 2.76 -25.33 4.31
N ARG A 166 1.94 -26.00 5.14
CA ARG A 166 2.17 -26.07 6.60
C ARG A 166 3.53 -26.66 6.94
N GLY A 167 3.93 -27.75 6.29
CA GLY A 167 5.23 -28.37 6.52
C GLY A 167 6.41 -27.46 6.16
N ALA A 168 6.27 -26.64 5.11
CA ALA A 168 7.27 -25.65 4.72
C ALA A 168 7.29 -24.46 5.69
N TYR A 169 6.14 -23.90 6.03
CA TYR A 169 6.03 -22.77 6.95
C TYR A 169 6.41 -23.11 8.39
N GLY A 170 6.40 -24.40 8.77
CA GLY A 170 6.92 -24.85 10.06
C GLY A 170 8.39 -24.51 10.32
N CYS A 171 9.16 -24.10 9.31
CA CYS A 171 10.49 -23.51 9.50
C CYS A 171 10.45 -22.27 10.42
N PHE A 172 9.34 -21.55 10.41
CA PHE A 172 9.16 -20.33 11.19
C PHE A 172 8.59 -20.55 12.60
N ASP A 173 8.12 -21.77 12.93
CA ASP A 173 7.56 -22.10 14.25
C ASP A 173 8.45 -21.71 15.44
N PRO A 174 9.80 -21.83 15.39
CA PRO A 174 10.66 -21.46 16.52
C PRO A 174 10.62 -19.98 16.91
N TYR A 175 10.03 -19.11 16.09
CA TYR A 175 10.04 -17.66 16.27
C TYR A 175 8.69 -17.10 16.77
N GLU A 176 7.69 -17.95 17.02
CA GLU A 176 6.41 -17.57 17.67
C GLU A 176 5.74 -16.29 17.11
N GLU A 177 5.71 -16.15 15.79
CA GLU A 177 5.19 -14.96 15.08
C GLU A 177 5.96 -13.64 15.33
N ASP A 178 7.10 -13.69 16.02
CA ASP A 178 7.99 -12.55 16.22
C ASP A 178 8.99 -12.41 15.06
N VAL A 179 8.78 -11.37 14.24
CA VAL A 179 9.64 -11.05 13.10
C VAL A 179 11.03 -10.56 13.51
N GLN A 180 11.19 -9.99 14.71
CA GLN A 180 12.47 -9.53 15.24
C GLN A 180 13.32 -10.72 15.67
N ASP A 181 12.72 -11.73 16.30
CA ASP A 181 13.41 -12.96 16.68
C ASP A 181 13.88 -13.73 15.44
N TYR A 182 13.05 -13.85 14.41
CA TYR A 182 13.46 -14.42 13.12
C TYR A 182 14.64 -13.64 12.52
N ALA A 183 14.49 -12.32 12.40
CA ALA A 183 15.50 -11.45 11.83
C ALA A 183 16.84 -11.58 12.58
N MET A 184 16.82 -11.54 13.91
CA MET A 184 18.00 -11.69 14.76
C MET A 184 18.66 -13.07 14.60
N ALA A 185 17.87 -14.15 14.58
CA ALA A 185 18.39 -15.50 14.42
C ALA A 185 19.14 -15.67 13.08
N THR A 186 18.57 -15.17 11.98
CA THR A 186 19.22 -15.23 10.65
C THR A 186 20.52 -14.41 10.56
N ALA A 187 20.70 -13.41 11.41
CA ALA A 187 21.93 -12.64 11.49
C ALA A 187 23.05 -13.38 12.25
N LEU A 188 22.69 -14.23 13.21
CA LEU A 188 23.61 -15.01 14.02
C LEU A 188 24.00 -16.35 13.37
N VAL A 189 23.05 -16.98 12.68
CA VAL A 189 23.23 -18.26 11.98
C VAL A 189 22.67 -18.13 10.56
N PRO A 190 23.42 -18.51 9.50
CA PRO A 190 22.97 -18.34 8.12
C PRO A 190 21.95 -19.41 7.68
N THR A 191 21.04 -19.80 8.57
CA THR A 191 19.87 -20.62 8.27
C THR A 191 18.68 -19.68 8.08
N SER A 192 17.95 -19.83 6.98
CA SER A 192 16.78 -19.01 6.64
C SER A 192 15.66 -19.87 6.09
N CYS A 193 14.43 -19.40 6.17
CA CYS A 193 13.26 -20.06 5.60
C CYS A 193 12.98 -19.64 4.13
N GLU A 194 14.01 -19.15 3.43
CA GLU A 194 13.91 -18.64 2.05
C GLU A 194 13.48 -19.72 1.05
N GLU A 195 14.06 -20.93 1.15
CA GLU A 195 13.75 -22.03 0.22
C GLU A 195 12.28 -22.46 0.36
N GLU A 196 11.76 -22.45 1.58
CA GLU A 196 10.38 -22.80 1.93
C GLU A 196 9.38 -21.84 1.30
N VAL A 197 9.54 -20.53 1.53
CA VAL A 197 8.62 -19.52 0.99
C VAL A 197 8.69 -19.43 -0.54
N VAL A 198 9.88 -19.60 -1.13
CA VAL A 198 10.05 -19.63 -2.59
C VAL A 198 9.36 -20.86 -3.18
N ARG A 199 9.52 -22.04 -2.58
CA ARG A 199 8.89 -23.28 -3.05
C ARG A 199 7.36 -23.17 -3.05
N ILE A 200 6.76 -22.63 -1.99
CA ILE A 200 5.29 -22.47 -1.94
C ILE A 200 4.78 -21.52 -3.02
N LEU A 201 5.47 -20.40 -3.26
CA LEU A 201 5.12 -19.49 -4.35
C LEU A 201 5.24 -20.17 -5.73
N MET A 202 6.29 -20.96 -5.95
CA MET A 202 6.48 -21.70 -7.20
C MET A 202 5.40 -22.76 -7.40
N ASP A 203 5.07 -23.53 -6.37
CA ASP A 203 4.03 -24.56 -6.41
C ASP A 203 2.64 -23.98 -6.73
N LEU A 204 2.29 -22.84 -6.10
CA LEU A 204 1.05 -22.11 -6.39
C LEU A 204 0.99 -21.68 -7.85
N ARG A 205 2.06 -21.06 -8.37
CA ARG A 205 2.13 -20.60 -9.76
C ARG A 205 2.06 -21.75 -10.77
N ALA A 206 2.70 -22.88 -10.47
CA ALA A 206 2.69 -24.05 -11.34
C ALA A 206 1.29 -24.65 -11.51
N LYS A 207 0.45 -24.55 -10.47
CA LYS A 207 -0.94 -25.04 -10.45
C LYS A 207 -1.99 -23.96 -10.68
N GLY A 208 -1.58 -22.74 -11.00
CA GLY A 208 -2.50 -21.60 -11.17
C GLY A 208 -3.73 -21.87 -12.06
N PRO A 209 -3.58 -22.51 -13.23
CA PRO A 209 -4.72 -22.83 -14.10
C PRO A 209 -5.79 -23.69 -13.43
N ASP A 210 -5.41 -24.54 -12.46
CA ASP A 210 -6.30 -25.48 -11.78
C ASP A 210 -6.98 -24.85 -10.55
N TYR A 211 -6.51 -23.69 -10.09
CA TYR A 211 -6.95 -23.07 -8.83
C TYR A 211 -7.89 -21.88 -9.01
N HIS A 212 -8.62 -21.79 -10.11
CA HIS A 212 -9.57 -20.68 -10.33
C HIS A 212 -11.01 -20.96 -9.88
N GLU A 213 -11.27 -22.10 -9.22
CA GLU A 213 -12.62 -22.50 -8.78
C GLU A 213 -13.28 -21.48 -7.83
N GLU A 214 -12.50 -20.91 -6.90
CA GLU A 214 -12.94 -19.84 -5.98
C GLU A 214 -12.97 -18.43 -6.65
N GLY A 215 -12.68 -18.36 -7.95
CA GLY A 215 -12.62 -17.13 -8.73
C GLY A 215 -11.19 -16.62 -8.97
N ARG A 216 -11.04 -15.80 -10.02
CA ARG A 216 -9.74 -15.25 -10.43
C ARG A 216 -9.08 -14.38 -9.35
N GLU A 217 -9.86 -13.58 -8.64
CA GLU A 217 -9.34 -12.69 -7.60
C GLU A 217 -8.96 -13.45 -6.32
N ALA A 218 -9.64 -14.56 -5.99
CA ALA A 218 -9.29 -15.39 -4.84
C ALA A 218 -7.94 -16.09 -5.04
N TYR A 219 -7.70 -16.65 -6.23
CA TYR A 219 -6.38 -17.18 -6.59
C TYR A 219 -5.31 -16.08 -6.58
N PHE A 220 -5.60 -14.92 -7.18
CA PHE A 220 -4.66 -13.80 -7.20
C PHE A 220 -4.27 -13.36 -5.79
N ASN A 221 -5.24 -13.32 -4.86
CA ASN A 221 -4.99 -13.06 -3.45
C ASN A 221 -4.05 -14.11 -2.83
N ALA A 222 -4.28 -15.41 -3.05
CA ALA A 222 -3.40 -16.45 -2.52
C ALA A 222 -1.97 -16.34 -3.10
N GLU A 223 -1.83 -16.14 -4.40
CA GLU A 223 -0.54 -15.98 -5.04
C GLU A 223 0.19 -14.71 -4.56
N GLN A 224 -0.54 -13.61 -4.35
CA GLN A 224 0.02 -12.37 -3.84
C GLN A 224 0.48 -12.51 -2.39
N ASN A 225 -0.28 -13.18 -1.51
CA ASN A 225 0.18 -13.48 -0.16
C ASN A 225 1.43 -14.36 -0.16
N ALA A 226 1.53 -15.36 -1.03
CA ALA A 226 2.77 -16.14 -1.17
C ALA A 226 3.96 -15.28 -1.63
N LEU A 227 3.72 -14.29 -2.48
CA LEU A 227 4.74 -13.31 -2.88
C LEU A 227 5.14 -12.38 -1.72
N VAL A 228 4.17 -11.93 -0.92
CA VAL A 228 4.42 -11.15 0.30
C VAL A 228 5.27 -11.96 1.25
N ALA A 229 4.89 -13.19 1.60
CA ALA A 229 5.68 -14.06 2.48
C ALA A 229 7.14 -14.21 2.01
N ARG A 230 7.35 -14.45 0.71
CA ARG A 230 8.69 -14.53 0.11
C ARG A 230 9.48 -13.23 0.25
N ASN A 231 8.86 -12.09 -0.04
CA ASN A 231 9.53 -10.80 -0.01
C ASN A 231 9.72 -10.28 1.43
N ALA A 232 8.81 -10.62 2.35
CA ALA A 232 8.86 -10.33 3.77
C ALA A 232 10.03 -11.04 4.43
N GLU A 233 10.23 -12.34 4.15
CA GLU A 233 11.41 -13.11 4.57
C GLU A 233 12.70 -12.35 4.22
N ARG A 234 12.82 -11.94 2.95
CA ARG A 234 13.98 -11.20 2.45
C ARG A 234 14.12 -9.85 3.14
N TYR A 235 13.01 -9.16 3.36
CA TYR A 235 12.96 -7.85 4.02
C TYR A 235 13.47 -7.95 5.46
N TYR A 236 12.98 -8.89 6.26
CA TYR A 236 13.37 -9.06 7.67
C TYR A 236 14.84 -9.43 7.82
N ARG A 237 15.39 -10.28 6.94
CA ARG A 237 16.84 -10.53 6.90
C ARG A 237 17.65 -9.28 6.56
N ALA A 238 17.18 -8.46 5.61
CA ALA A 238 17.85 -7.21 5.24
C ALA A 238 17.74 -6.15 6.34
N MET A 239 16.66 -6.15 7.13
CA MET A 239 16.37 -5.19 8.18
C MET A 239 17.48 -5.14 9.25
N ILE A 240 18.04 -6.30 9.65
CA ILE A 240 19.10 -6.34 10.67
C ILE A 240 20.34 -5.55 10.27
N ARG A 241 20.67 -5.51 8.98
CA ARG A 241 21.81 -4.72 8.48
C ARG A 241 21.49 -3.24 8.40
N GLY A 242 20.20 -2.88 8.40
CA GLY A 242 19.69 -1.52 8.28
C GLY A 242 20.01 -0.86 6.94
N GLY A 243 19.54 0.38 6.79
CA GLY A 243 19.89 1.25 5.67
C GLY A 243 19.19 0.93 4.35
N ALA A 244 19.87 1.24 3.24
CA ALA A 244 19.31 1.16 1.89
C ALA A 244 18.81 -0.24 1.46
N PRO A 245 19.43 -1.37 1.85
CA PRO A 245 18.97 -2.69 1.42
C PRO A 245 17.54 -3.03 1.83
N SER A 246 17.17 -2.85 3.11
CA SER A 246 15.80 -3.16 3.57
C SER A 246 14.79 -2.19 2.98
N TRP A 247 15.14 -0.91 2.88
CA TRP A 247 14.33 0.10 2.19
C TRP A 247 14.04 -0.31 0.73
N ASN A 248 15.08 -0.63 -0.03
CA ASN A 248 14.95 -0.99 -1.43
C ASN A 248 14.15 -2.29 -1.63
N VAL A 249 14.23 -3.25 -0.72
CA VAL A 249 13.38 -4.45 -0.76
C VAL A 249 11.91 -4.07 -0.61
N ARG A 250 11.57 -3.21 0.34
CA ARG A 250 10.19 -2.76 0.59
C ARG A 250 9.60 -2.02 -0.62
N ASP A 251 10.27 -0.98 -1.10
CA ASP A 251 9.74 -0.18 -2.22
C ASP A 251 9.73 -0.95 -3.56
N THR A 252 10.68 -1.87 -3.76
CA THR A 252 10.65 -2.77 -4.92
C THR A 252 9.46 -3.73 -4.83
N HIS A 253 9.13 -4.23 -3.63
CA HIS A 253 7.96 -5.07 -3.42
C HIS A 253 6.66 -4.32 -3.73
N MET A 254 6.49 -3.10 -3.21
CA MET A 254 5.29 -2.29 -3.47
C MET A 254 5.05 -2.08 -4.96
N ILE A 255 6.11 -1.83 -5.73
CA ILE A 255 6.04 -1.72 -7.19
C ILE A 255 5.76 -3.05 -7.88
N GLU A 256 6.33 -4.17 -7.43
CA GLU A 256 6.02 -5.50 -7.95
C GLU A 256 4.53 -5.83 -7.75
N THR A 257 3.99 -5.51 -6.57
CA THR A 257 2.57 -5.69 -6.23
C THR A 257 1.67 -4.78 -7.10
N LEU A 258 2.03 -3.51 -7.27
CA LEU A 258 1.30 -2.59 -8.16
C LEU A 258 1.27 -3.07 -9.62
N GLU A 259 2.39 -3.58 -10.12
CA GLU A 259 2.48 -4.13 -11.47
C GLU A 259 1.60 -5.39 -11.63
N ARG A 260 1.57 -6.24 -10.61
CA ARG A 260 0.68 -7.41 -10.56
C ARG A 260 -0.79 -7.01 -10.56
N LEU A 261 -1.17 -5.99 -9.79
CA LEU A 261 -2.53 -5.44 -9.78
C LEU A 261 -2.93 -4.87 -11.15
N LEU A 262 -2.06 -4.06 -11.77
CA LEU A 262 -2.29 -3.52 -13.10
C LEU A 262 -2.46 -4.62 -14.16
N ARG A 263 -1.73 -5.74 -14.05
CA ARG A 263 -1.94 -6.90 -14.93
C ARG A 263 -3.24 -7.64 -14.63
N HIS A 264 -3.57 -7.82 -13.35
CA HIS A 264 -4.78 -8.51 -12.93
C HIS A 264 -6.05 -7.81 -13.40
N HIS A 265 -6.10 -6.48 -13.26
CA HIS A 265 -7.22 -5.64 -13.72
C HIS A 265 -7.21 -5.38 -15.23
N GLY A 266 -6.14 -5.76 -15.93
CA GLY A 266 -6.02 -5.65 -17.38
C GLY A 266 -5.29 -4.40 -17.89
N PRO A 267 -4.94 -4.36 -19.19
CA PRO A 267 -4.05 -3.35 -19.76
C PRO A 267 -4.59 -1.92 -19.65
N GLU A 268 -5.91 -1.74 -19.70
CA GLU A 268 -6.57 -0.44 -19.60
C GLU A 268 -6.79 0.02 -18.14
N SER A 269 -6.41 -0.80 -17.16
CA SER A 269 -6.58 -0.44 -15.75
C SER A 269 -5.72 0.75 -15.36
N ARG A 270 -6.30 1.62 -14.53
CA ARG A 270 -5.67 2.80 -13.95
C ARG A 270 -5.70 2.71 -12.43
N ALA A 271 -4.61 3.13 -11.79
CA ALA A 271 -4.34 2.92 -10.38
C ALA A 271 -4.15 4.24 -9.63
N ILE A 272 -4.79 4.34 -8.46
CA ILE A 272 -4.53 5.40 -7.48
C ILE A 272 -3.69 4.78 -6.37
N VAL A 273 -2.58 5.41 -6.00
CA VAL A 273 -1.67 4.91 -4.95
C VAL A 273 -1.60 5.92 -3.82
N TRP A 274 -1.83 5.49 -2.58
CA TRP A 274 -1.73 6.34 -1.39
C TRP A 274 -0.59 5.85 -0.50
N GLU A 275 0.49 6.61 -0.42
CA GLU A 275 1.63 6.30 0.46
C GLU A 275 2.26 7.58 0.98
N HIS A 276 3.17 7.47 1.94
CA HIS A 276 3.95 8.63 2.38
C HIS A 276 4.69 9.31 1.21
N ASN A 277 4.92 10.62 1.29
CA ASN A 277 5.72 11.38 0.31
C ASN A 277 7.10 10.76 0.06
N THR A 278 7.66 10.09 1.07
CA THR A 278 8.97 9.40 0.96
C THR A 278 8.92 8.23 -0.02
N HIS A 279 7.77 7.55 -0.14
CA HIS A 279 7.57 6.46 -1.10
C HIS A 279 7.14 6.99 -2.47
N VAL A 280 6.13 7.86 -2.53
CA VAL A 280 5.59 8.34 -3.82
C VAL A 280 6.44 9.42 -4.51
N GLY A 281 7.32 10.11 -3.80
CA GLY A 281 8.20 11.13 -4.37
C GLY A 281 9.17 10.54 -5.40
N ASP A 282 9.94 11.36 -6.12
CA ASP A 282 10.99 10.83 -6.99
C ASP A 282 12.33 10.81 -6.26
N ALA A 283 12.77 9.64 -5.78
CA ALA A 283 14.02 9.48 -5.02
C ALA A 283 15.25 10.07 -5.73
N ARG A 284 15.23 10.16 -7.07
CA ARG A 284 16.33 10.74 -7.86
C ARG A 284 16.51 12.24 -7.63
N ALA A 285 15.47 12.90 -7.12
CA ALA A 285 15.46 14.32 -6.78
C ALA A 285 15.72 14.59 -5.28
N THR A 286 16.03 13.56 -4.48
CA THR A 286 16.27 13.68 -3.04
C THR A 286 17.65 13.14 -2.65
N ASP A 287 17.98 13.20 -1.37
CA ASP A 287 19.19 12.59 -0.80
C ASP A 287 19.18 11.05 -0.83
N MET A 288 18.01 10.43 -1.00
CA MET A 288 17.85 8.99 -1.19
C MET A 288 18.72 8.47 -2.34
N ALA A 289 18.82 9.21 -3.45
CA ALA A 289 19.69 8.85 -4.58
C ALA A 289 21.16 8.68 -4.18
N ARG A 290 21.68 9.56 -3.30
CA ARG A 290 23.06 9.48 -2.81
C ARG A 290 23.25 8.33 -1.83
N ALA A 291 22.20 7.96 -1.10
CA ALA A 291 22.18 6.81 -0.21
C ALA A 291 21.99 5.47 -0.96
N GLY A 292 21.85 5.47 -2.29
CA GLY A 292 21.55 4.28 -3.08
C GLY A 292 20.14 3.73 -2.82
N MET A 293 19.23 4.58 -2.33
CA MET A 293 17.84 4.25 -2.06
C MET A 293 16.96 4.58 -3.27
N VAL A 294 16.02 3.70 -3.57
CA VAL A 294 14.95 3.90 -4.55
C VAL A 294 13.63 4.08 -3.83
N ASN A 295 12.62 4.60 -4.52
CA ASN A 295 11.26 4.59 -3.99
C ASN A 295 10.20 4.31 -5.06
N VAL A 296 8.96 4.09 -4.62
CA VAL A 296 7.81 3.82 -5.50
C VAL A 296 7.70 4.86 -6.62
N GLY A 297 7.83 6.16 -6.31
CA GLY A 297 7.71 7.21 -7.32
C GLY A 297 8.79 7.18 -8.40
N SER A 298 10.06 6.97 -8.03
CA SER A 298 11.14 6.84 -9.02
C SER A 298 11.00 5.57 -9.86
N LEU A 299 10.68 4.45 -9.21
CA LEU A 299 10.52 3.15 -9.87
C LEU A 299 9.29 3.14 -10.80
N ALA A 300 8.19 3.78 -10.40
CA ALA A 300 7.00 3.94 -11.23
C ALA A 300 7.31 4.75 -12.48
N ARG A 301 8.03 5.87 -12.35
CA ARG A 301 8.46 6.69 -13.50
C ARG A 301 9.43 5.96 -14.43
N GLU A 302 10.30 5.10 -13.90
CA GLU A 302 11.18 4.28 -14.73
C GLU A 302 10.40 3.23 -15.54
N ARG A 303 9.32 2.69 -14.98
CA ARG A 303 8.50 1.65 -15.62
C ARG A 303 7.45 2.19 -16.59
N TRP A 304 6.76 3.26 -16.22
CA TRP A 304 5.60 3.79 -16.95
C TRP A 304 5.79 5.21 -17.47
N GLY A 305 6.96 5.83 -17.24
CA GLY A 305 7.33 7.10 -17.87
C GLY A 305 6.33 8.23 -17.62
N GLY A 306 5.80 8.79 -18.71
CA GLY A 306 4.84 9.89 -18.70
C GLY A 306 3.44 9.52 -18.19
N ASP A 307 3.15 8.22 -18.02
CA ASP A 307 1.86 7.74 -17.54
C ASP A 307 1.73 7.79 -16.01
N VAL A 308 2.70 8.40 -15.32
CA VAL A 308 2.74 8.54 -13.87
C VAL A 308 2.64 10.00 -13.45
N VAL A 309 1.65 10.32 -12.64
CA VAL A 309 1.52 11.63 -11.99
C VAL A 309 1.70 11.50 -10.49
N ILE A 310 2.52 12.37 -9.91
CA ILE A 310 2.79 12.42 -8.47
C ILE A 310 2.19 13.72 -7.92
N ALA A 311 1.34 13.61 -6.90
CA ALA A 311 0.81 14.73 -6.14
C ALA A 311 1.22 14.57 -4.67
N GLY A 312 2.19 15.36 -4.24
CA GLY A 312 2.65 15.39 -2.84
C GLY A 312 1.88 16.41 -2.01
N PHE A 313 1.74 16.14 -0.71
CA PHE A 313 1.05 17.01 0.24
C PHE A 313 2.05 17.56 1.25
N SER A 314 1.85 18.79 1.72
CA SER A 314 2.73 19.41 2.72
C SER A 314 1.95 20.39 3.59
N SER A 315 2.48 20.69 4.77
CA SER A 315 1.90 21.60 5.75
C SER A 315 2.98 22.47 6.38
N HIS A 316 2.63 23.69 6.76
CA HIS A 316 3.53 24.62 7.45
C HIS A 316 3.34 24.65 8.97
N ARG A 317 2.10 24.49 9.45
CA ARG A 317 1.76 24.61 10.88
C ARG A 317 0.53 23.76 11.18
N GLY A 318 0.34 23.44 12.46
CA GLY A 318 -0.83 22.72 12.94
C GLY A 318 -0.46 21.67 13.96
N SER A 319 -1.28 20.63 14.03
CA SER A 319 -1.04 19.46 14.87
C SER A 319 -1.38 18.20 14.08
N VAL A 320 -0.66 17.12 14.34
CA VAL A 320 -0.88 15.81 13.74
C VAL A 320 -1.13 14.77 14.82
N ILE A 321 -1.80 13.68 14.46
CA ILE A 321 -1.84 12.48 15.27
C ILE A 321 -0.58 11.64 14.99
N ALA A 322 0.18 11.30 16.02
CA ALA A 322 1.41 10.52 15.88
C ALA A 322 1.77 9.81 17.19
N GLY A 323 2.74 8.88 17.13
CA GLY A 323 3.44 8.32 18.28
C GLY A 323 4.87 8.85 18.35
N SER A 324 5.46 8.88 19.55
CA SER A 324 6.87 9.28 19.74
C SER A 324 7.86 8.26 19.15
N GLU A 325 7.43 7.01 19.04
CA GLU A 325 8.14 5.88 18.46
C GLU A 325 7.11 4.85 17.96
N TRP A 326 7.57 3.82 17.25
CA TRP A 326 6.70 2.75 16.79
C TRP A 326 6.05 2.03 17.98
N GLY A 327 4.73 1.81 17.91
CA GLY A 327 3.95 1.18 18.99
C GLY A 327 3.64 2.10 20.18
N ALA A 328 4.14 3.33 20.21
CA ALA A 328 3.82 4.28 21.28
C ALA A 328 2.33 4.71 21.23
N PRO A 329 1.74 5.10 22.39
CA PRO A 329 0.37 5.59 22.43
C PRO A 329 0.13 6.78 21.50
N MET A 330 -1.06 6.81 20.89
CA MET A 330 -1.52 7.88 20.02
C MET A 330 -1.54 9.23 20.75
N GLN A 331 -0.90 10.24 20.16
CA GLN A 331 -0.81 11.58 20.72
C GLN A 331 -1.11 12.64 19.65
N ARG A 332 -1.70 13.76 20.09
CA ARG A 332 -1.77 14.97 19.27
C ARG A 332 -0.49 15.76 19.46
N MET A 333 0.33 15.83 18.41
CA MET A 333 1.65 16.47 18.44
C MET A 333 1.65 17.75 17.59
N PRO A 334 2.26 18.86 18.05
CA PRO A 334 2.42 20.05 17.23
C PRO A 334 3.40 19.78 16.08
N VAL A 335 3.10 20.32 14.89
CA VAL A 335 4.06 20.34 13.78
C VAL A 335 5.22 21.26 14.16
N PRO A 336 6.49 20.86 14.01
CA PRO A 336 7.64 21.71 14.28
C PRO A 336 7.60 23.01 13.47
N GLU A 337 8.21 24.07 14.00
CA GLU A 337 8.34 25.32 13.24
C GLU A 337 9.12 25.10 11.94
N ALA A 338 8.66 25.76 10.87
CA ALA A 338 9.35 25.72 9.59
C ALA A 338 10.76 26.29 9.74
N ARG A 339 11.74 25.67 9.06
CA ARG A 339 13.12 26.17 9.07
C ARG A 339 13.20 27.43 8.23
N GLU A 340 13.93 28.44 8.72
CA GLU A 340 14.18 29.66 7.96
C GLU A 340 14.88 29.31 6.62
N GLY A 341 14.33 29.80 5.52
CA GLY A 341 14.82 29.50 4.16
C GLY A 341 14.41 28.14 3.58
N SER A 342 13.48 27.41 4.22
CA SER A 342 12.87 26.18 3.65
C SER A 342 11.75 26.42 2.65
#